data_AF-D0KSJ0-F1
#
_entry.id   AF-D0KSJ0-F1
#
_cell.length_a   1.000
_cell.length_b   1.000
_cell.length_c   1.000
_cell.angle_alpha   90.00
_cell.angle_beta   90.00
_cell.angle_gamma   90.00
#
_symmetry.space_group_name_H-M   'P 1'
#
loop_
_entity.id
_entity.type
_entity.pdbx_description
1 polymer ?
#
loop_
_entity_poly.entity_id
_entity_poly.type
_entity_poly.pdbx_seq_one_letter_code
_entity_poly.pdbx_strand_id
1 'polypeptide(L)'
;MKEESYRLLEYVVEHGLEGTLTALETNKGIPIVLVKEDPHTLTTILCIDGIARRITKRFTRTTVHKAIYELIDEIESMISQPIEELRISQKVSFENCIEERGEEKPKRKKRETPRLPSIDEYKRIEIPQKHVIPLLYLGDRKYLSLILELGIIDIIESLSSSPIIIENNQVTPYKIRDMRAVYNVLSLFKLDRFNNSNPFSTISLNRKFLTFFTALYNDVEVLGQTSISMLQRNLKLVKHRVKMFSASKKGNLHTEEVEILNNKNSLERNDIRVGLFLRSNDGNTVQIGDINLGELHEKNVFTVNEYIYSSLYMMEDDDYLFFDNILMKLLNTYIAKSNYSKLTRDIIERETNINYSIPIVMRTMANRIELANPILYWYSKEILNSDEICINCPIIEYVNKFNEFLNNYVRLGYFRSVFL
;
A
#
# COMPACT_ATOMS: atom_id res chain seq x y z
N MET A 1 -26.24 28.84 -32.94
CA MET A 1 -25.24 27.99 -33.63
C MET A 1 -24.22 27.57 -32.59
N LYS A 2 -23.87 26.28 -32.50
CA LYS A 2 -22.96 25.70 -31.47
C LYS A 2 -21.60 25.27 -32.04
N GLU A 3 -21.32 25.66 -33.28
CA GLU A 3 -20.27 25.03 -34.09
C GLU A 3 -18.84 25.37 -33.62
N GLU A 4 -18.61 26.59 -33.11
CA GLU A 4 -17.30 26.98 -32.59
C GLU A 4 -16.99 26.31 -31.25
N SER A 5 -17.95 26.32 -30.31
CA SER A 5 -17.86 25.58 -29.04
C SER A 5 -17.64 24.08 -29.26
N TYR A 6 -18.34 23.49 -30.23
CA TYR A 6 -18.17 22.08 -30.60
C TYR A 6 -16.76 21.80 -31.09
N ARG A 7 -16.25 22.56 -32.05
CA ARG A 7 -14.90 22.35 -32.64
C ARG A 7 -13.80 22.47 -31.59
N LEU A 8 -13.91 23.41 -30.66
CA LEU A 8 -12.93 23.55 -29.59
C LEU A 8 -12.95 22.34 -28.64
N LEU A 9 -14.14 21.91 -28.23
CA LEU A 9 -14.28 20.74 -27.35
C LEU A 9 -13.84 19.45 -28.05
N GLU A 10 -14.18 19.27 -29.33
CA GLU A 10 -13.72 18.16 -30.16
C GLU A 10 -12.19 18.13 -30.24
N TYR A 11 -11.56 19.28 -30.53
CA TYR A 11 -10.11 19.39 -30.57
C TYR A 11 -9.47 19.00 -29.24
N VAL A 12 -9.97 19.50 -28.11
CA VAL A 12 -9.43 19.18 -26.77
C VAL A 12 -9.65 17.72 -26.41
N VAL A 13 -10.80 17.14 -26.74
CA VAL A 13 -11.10 15.73 -26.51
C VAL A 13 -10.19 14.82 -27.32
N GLU A 14 -9.96 15.14 -28.59
CA GLU A 14 -9.14 14.31 -29.48
C GLU A 14 -7.63 14.44 -29.19
N HIS A 15 -7.15 15.67 -28.94
CA HIS A 15 -5.72 15.97 -28.88
C HIS A 15 -5.19 16.19 -27.46
N GLY A 16 -6.06 16.33 -26.45
CA GLY A 16 -5.66 16.47 -25.05
C GLY A 16 -5.03 15.18 -24.50
N LEU A 17 -4.06 15.32 -23.61
CA LEU A 17 -3.46 14.19 -22.90
C LEU A 17 -4.36 13.77 -21.71
N GLU A 18 -4.36 12.49 -21.37
CA GLU A 18 -5.09 11.98 -20.22
C GLU A 18 -4.62 12.62 -18.91
N GLY A 19 -5.55 12.91 -18.01
CA GLY A 19 -5.29 13.58 -16.74
C GLY A 19 -5.00 15.08 -16.86
N THR A 20 -5.07 15.67 -18.06
CA THR A 20 -4.89 17.12 -18.23
C THR A 20 -6.17 17.90 -17.94
N LEU A 21 -5.96 19.12 -17.46
CA LEU A 21 -7.00 20.10 -17.18
C LEU A 21 -6.93 21.22 -18.21
N THR A 22 -8.03 21.45 -18.91
CA THR A 22 -8.18 22.59 -19.81
C THR A 22 -9.12 23.60 -19.17
N ALA A 23 -8.60 24.80 -18.98
CA ALA A 23 -9.36 25.95 -18.51
C ALA A 23 -10.11 26.58 -19.69
N LEU A 24 -11.42 26.66 -19.58
CA LEU A 24 -12.33 27.24 -20.56
C LEU A 24 -13.15 28.36 -19.92
N GLU A 25 -13.57 29.31 -20.74
CA GLU A 25 -14.42 30.43 -20.32
C GLU A 25 -15.48 30.68 -21.38
N THR A 26 -16.72 30.91 -20.95
CA THR A 26 -17.80 31.29 -21.86
C THR A 26 -17.67 32.76 -22.27
N ASN A 27 -18.39 33.18 -23.32
CA ASN A 27 -18.42 34.59 -23.75
C ASN A 27 -18.83 35.61 -22.68
N LYS A 28 -19.43 35.16 -21.57
CA LYS A 28 -19.86 36.01 -20.47
C LYS A 28 -18.99 35.88 -19.22
N GLY A 29 -17.82 35.26 -19.36
CA GLY A 29 -16.83 35.14 -18.30
C GLY A 29 -17.12 34.04 -17.29
N ILE A 30 -17.93 33.04 -17.64
CA ILE A 30 -18.21 31.92 -16.73
C ILE A 30 -17.07 30.90 -16.84
N PRO A 31 -16.36 30.61 -15.74
CA PRO A 31 -15.26 29.67 -15.74
C PRO A 31 -15.73 28.21 -15.83
N ILE A 32 -15.07 27.45 -16.69
CA ILE A 32 -15.29 26.02 -16.92
C ILE A 32 -13.94 25.31 -16.87
N VAL A 33 -13.83 24.20 -16.13
CA VAL A 33 -12.66 23.32 -16.18
C VAL A 33 -13.05 22.00 -16.81
N LEU A 34 -12.30 21.61 -17.82
CA LEU A 34 -12.51 20.38 -18.56
C LEU A 34 -11.37 19.41 -18.26
N VAL A 35 -11.72 18.21 -17.82
CA VAL A 35 -10.80 17.15 -17.43
C VAL A 35 -10.98 15.99 -18.40
N LYS A 36 -9.90 15.62 -19.10
CA LYS A 36 -9.87 14.37 -19.86
C LYS A 36 -9.42 13.25 -18.92
N GLU A 37 -10.36 12.46 -18.41
CA GLU A 37 -10.04 11.42 -17.42
C GLU A 37 -9.34 10.21 -18.08
N ASP A 38 -9.81 9.82 -19.26
CA ASP A 38 -9.29 8.73 -20.10
C ASP A 38 -9.67 9.01 -21.59
N PRO A 39 -9.28 8.17 -22.58
CA PRO A 39 -9.60 8.40 -24.01
C PRO A 39 -11.10 8.52 -24.35
N HIS A 40 -11.96 8.09 -23.44
CA HIS A 40 -13.40 7.87 -23.63
C HIS A 40 -14.25 8.55 -22.55
N THR A 41 -13.63 9.31 -21.63
CA THR A 41 -14.31 9.98 -20.53
C THR A 41 -13.86 11.43 -20.41
N LEU A 42 -14.83 12.32 -20.40
CA LEU A 42 -14.65 13.75 -20.23
C LEU A 42 -15.48 14.23 -19.03
N THR A 43 -14.86 14.97 -18.11
CA THR A 43 -15.53 15.58 -16.96
C THR A 43 -15.39 17.09 -17.04
N THR A 44 -16.51 17.79 -17.02
CA THR A 44 -16.55 19.26 -16.96
C THR A 44 -16.98 19.70 -15.57
N ILE A 45 -16.28 20.69 -15.03
CA ILE A 45 -16.52 21.29 -13.72
C ILE A 45 -16.82 22.77 -13.94
N LEU A 46 -17.93 23.24 -13.38
CA LEU A 46 -18.33 24.64 -13.46
C LEU A 46 -18.85 25.11 -12.10
N CYS A 47 -18.68 26.39 -11.81
CA CYS A 47 -19.22 27.00 -10.61
C CYS A 47 -20.53 27.71 -10.96
N ILE A 48 -21.62 27.34 -10.30
CA ILE A 48 -22.90 28.02 -10.44
C ILE A 48 -23.38 28.35 -9.03
N ASP A 49 -23.70 29.62 -8.79
CA ASP A 49 -24.22 30.11 -7.51
C ASP A 49 -23.36 29.71 -6.29
N GLY A 50 -22.03 29.69 -6.48
CA GLY A 50 -21.07 29.32 -5.44
C GLY A 50 -20.96 27.81 -5.20
N ILE A 51 -21.52 26.97 -6.08
CA ILE A 51 -21.52 25.52 -5.98
C ILE A 51 -20.82 24.89 -7.20
N ALA A 52 -19.85 24.00 -6.95
CA ALA A 52 -19.13 23.32 -8.02
C ALA A 52 -19.95 22.12 -8.51
N ARG A 53 -20.40 22.20 -9.76
CA ARG A 53 -21.14 21.14 -10.45
C ARG A 53 -20.23 20.38 -11.39
N ARG A 54 -20.43 19.06 -11.45
CA ARG A 54 -19.65 18.16 -12.31
C ARG A 54 -20.57 17.46 -13.30
N ILE A 55 -20.20 17.52 -14.57
CA ILE A 55 -20.85 16.79 -15.65
C ILE A 55 -19.83 15.83 -16.24
N THR A 56 -20.09 14.53 -16.18
CA THR A 56 -19.20 13.51 -16.76
C THR A 56 -19.89 12.83 -17.93
N LYS A 57 -19.24 12.84 -19.09
CA LYS A 57 -19.68 12.18 -20.31
C LYS A 57 -18.73 11.05 -20.68
N ARG A 58 -19.31 9.88 -21.00
CA ARG A 58 -18.58 8.73 -21.53
C ARG A 58 -19.00 8.51 -22.98
N PHE A 59 -18.03 8.27 -23.85
CA PHE A 59 -18.25 8.13 -25.28
C PHE A 59 -17.26 7.15 -25.91
N THR A 60 -17.57 6.70 -27.12
CA THR A 60 -16.64 5.97 -27.99
C THR A 60 -16.22 6.88 -29.13
N ARG A 61 -15.28 6.42 -29.96
CA ARG A 61 -14.90 7.15 -31.20
C ARG A 61 -16.11 7.50 -32.09
N THR A 62 -17.14 6.65 -32.12
CA THR A 62 -18.33 6.88 -32.94
C THR A 62 -19.39 7.74 -32.26
N THR A 63 -19.31 7.98 -30.94
CA THR A 63 -20.33 8.75 -30.20
C THR A 63 -19.79 10.04 -29.57
N VAL A 64 -18.53 10.40 -29.83
CA VAL A 64 -17.89 11.61 -29.32
C VAL A 64 -18.66 12.88 -29.66
N HIS A 65 -19.12 13.01 -30.92
CA HIS A 65 -19.90 14.15 -31.37
C HIS A 65 -21.17 14.36 -30.53
N LYS A 66 -21.90 13.26 -30.25
CA LYS A 66 -23.12 13.28 -29.44
C LYS A 66 -22.81 13.68 -28.00
N ALA A 67 -21.74 13.15 -27.43
CA ALA A 67 -21.34 13.49 -26.06
C ALA A 67 -20.93 14.96 -25.91
N ILE A 68 -20.27 15.54 -26.92
CA ILE A 68 -19.91 16.97 -26.93
C ILE A 68 -21.17 17.84 -27.02
N TYR A 69 -22.12 17.52 -27.91
CA TYR A 69 -23.38 18.28 -27.99
C TYR A 69 -24.20 18.19 -26.71
N GLU A 70 -24.37 16.98 -26.16
CA GLU A 70 -25.07 16.81 -24.88
C GLU A 70 -24.36 17.56 -23.74
N LEU A 71 -23.03 17.62 -23.75
CA LEU A 71 -22.28 18.38 -22.77
C LEU A 71 -22.57 19.88 -22.90
N ILE A 72 -22.55 20.44 -24.11
CA ILE A 72 -22.88 21.84 -24.36
C ILE A 72 -24.32 22.12 -23.87
N ASP A 73 -25.29 21.29 -24.26
CA ASP A 73 -26.69 21.43 -23.88
C ASP A 73 -26.89 21.41 -22.36
N GLU A 74 -26.20 20.51 -21.66
CA GLU A 74 -26.27 20.43 -20.20
C GLU A 74 -25.64 21.66 -19.52
N ILE A 75 -24.50 22.14 -20.01
CA ILE A 75 -23.89 23.37 -19.49
C ILE A 75 -24.82 24.56 -19.74
N GLU A 76 -25.39 24.70 -20.95
CA GLU A 76 -26.36 25.76 -21.29
C GLU A 76 -27.58 25.74 -20.37
N SER A 77 -28.13 24.55 -20.14
CA SER A 77 -29.25 24.35 -19.21
C SER A 77 -28.88 24.76 -17.79
N MET A 78 -27.64 24.48 -17.36
CA MET A 78 -27.17 24.79 -16.02
C MET A 78 -26.92 26.28 -15.81
N ILE A 79 -26.33 26.98 -16.79
CA ILE A 79 -26.10 28.43 -16.72
C ILE A 79 -27.31 29.25 -17.17
N SER A 80 -28.37 28.59 -17.65
CA SER A 80 -29.59 29.18 -18.21
C SER A 80 -29.34 30.15 -19.37
N GLN A 81 -28.30 29.89 -20.17
CA GLN A 81 -27.85 30.75 -21.26
C GLN A 81 -27.21 29.94 -22.39
N PRO A 82 -27.34 30.38 -23.66
CA PRO A 82 -26.71 29.69 -24.78
C PRO A 82 -25.18 29.86 -24.79
N ILE A 83 -24.46 28.83 -25.22
CA ILE A 83 -23.01 28.79 -25.38
C ILE A 83 -22.68 28.70 -26.86
N GLU A 84 -22.51 29.87 -27.47
CA GLU A 84 -22.18 29.99 -28.88
C GLU A 84 -20.68 29.82 -29.14
N GLU A 85 -19.84 30.31 -28.23
CA GLU A 85 -18.37 30.23 -28.30
C GLU A 85 -17.78 29.94 -26.91
N LEU A 86 -16.68 29.20 -26.90
CA LEU A 86 -15.85 28.88 -25.73
C LEU A 86 -14.42 29.35 -26.02
N ARG A 87 -13.73 29.89 -25.02
CA ARG A 87 -12.34 30.33 -25.13
C ARG A 87 -11.46 29.61 -24.13
N ILE A 88 -10.24 29.25 -24.53
CA ILE A 88 -9.24 28.72 -23.60
C ILE A 88 -8.75 29.89 -22.74
N SER A 89 -8.86 29.74 -21.42
CA SER A 89 -8.38 30.73 -20.45
C SER A 89 -7.08 30.26 -19.81
N GLN A 90 -6.18 31.20 -19.51
CA GLN A 90 -4.88 30.87 -18.88
C GLN A 90 -5.01 30.62 -17.37
N LYS A 91 -6.07 31.13 -16.74
CA LYS A 91 -6.32 30.97 -15.30
C LYS A 91 -7.82 30.92 -15.04
N VAL A 92 -8.21 30.04 -14.13
CA VAL A 92 -9.59 29.92 -13.66
C VAL A 92 -9.58 30.00 -12.15
N SER A 93 -10.35 30.94 -11.58
CA SER A 93 -10.51 31.07 -10.13
C SER A 93 -11.88 30.57 -9.69
N PHE A 94 -11.87 29.63 -8.74
CA PHE A 94 -13.05 29.09 -8.06
C PHE A 94 -13.10 29.54 -6.59
N GLU A 95 -12.54 30.71 -6.27
CA GLU A 95 -12.30 31.19 -4.89
C GLU A 95 -13.53 31.13 -3.95
N ASN A 96 -14.75 31.16 -4.51
CA ASN A 96 -16.00 31.10 -3.74
C ASN A 96 -16.86 29.86 -4.05
N CYS A 97 -16.28 28.80 -4.62
CA CYS A 97 -17.01 27.60 -5.04
C CYS A 97 -16.88 26.45 -4.04
N ILE A 98 -17.99 26.04 -3.45
CA ILE A 98 -18.09 24.90 -2.53
C ILE A 98 -18.54 23.68 -3.36
N GLU A 99 -17.90 22.52 -3.22
CA GLU A 99 -18.35 21.32 -3.93
C GLU A 99 -19.80 20.94 -3.56
N GLU A 100 -20.66 20.73 -4.56
CA GLU A 100 -22.01 20.19 -4.34
C GLU A 100 -21.87 18.80 -3.71
N ARG A 101 -22.11 18.70 -2.40
CA ARG A 101 -22.42 17.43 -1.74
C ARG A 101 -23.77 16.99 -2.30
N GLY A 102 -23.72 16.29 -3.43
CA GLY A 102 -24.91 15.88 -4.17
C GLY A 102 -25.95 15.23 -3.26
N GLU A 103 -27.20 15.65 -3.43
CA GLU A 103 -28.36 14.98 -2.87
C GLU A 103 -28.31 13.48 -3.18
N GLU A 104 -28.67 12.67 -2.18
CA GLU A 104 -28.73 11.22 -2.30
C GLU A 104 -29.65 10.83 -3.48
N LYS A 105 -29.05 10.50 -4.63
CA LYS A 105 -29.73 9.71 -5.66
C LYS A 105 -30.41 8.53 -4.95
N PRO A 106 -31.68 8.19 -5.29
CA PRO A 106 -32.41 7.14 -4.61
C PRO A 106 -31.51 5.93 -4.54
N LYS A 107 -31.21 5.48 -3.32
CA LYS A 107 -30.26 4.40 -3.03
C LYS A 107 -30.54 3.30 -4.03
N ARG A 108 -29.69 3.17 -5.07
CA ARG A 108 -29.40 1.86 -5.66
C ARG A 108 -29.23 1.00 -4.43
N LYS A 109 -30.13 0.01 -4.23
CA LYS A 109 -30.06 -0.95 -3.12
C LYS A 109 -28.59 -1.08 -2.83
N LYS A 110 -28.13 -0.63 -1.65
CA LYS A 110 -26.75 -0.86 -1.23
C LYS A 110 -26.57 -2.32 -1.60
N ARG A 111 -25.78 -2.61 -2.63
CA ARG A 111 -25.21 -3.95 -2.74
C ARG A 111 -24.65 -4.10 -1.35
N GLU A 112 -25.20 -5.01 -0.57
CA GLU A 112 -24.64 -5.32 0.73
C GLU A 112 -23.15 -5.40 0.43
N THR A 113 -22.39 -4.43 0.93
CA THR A 113 -20.95 -4.60 1.01
C THR A 113 -20.87 -5.92 1.74
N PRO A 114 -20.43 -7.00 1.06
CA PRO A 114 -20.48 -8.32 1.65
C PRO A 114 -19.88 -8.13 3.03
N ARG A 115 -20.62 -8.52 4.08
CA ARG A 115 -20.06 -8.49 5.42
C ARG A 115 -18.79 -9.29 5.29
N LEU A 116 -17.65 -8.60 5.40
CA LEU A 116 -16.37 -9.27 5.40
C LEU A 116 -16.50 -10.38 6.44
N PRO A 117 -16.12 -11.63 6.11
CA PRO A 117 -15.90 -12.61 7.15
C PRO A 117 -14.98 -11.98 8.20
N SER A 118 -15.21 -12.31 9.47
CA SER A 118 -14.45 -11.63 10.52
C SER A 118 -12.98 -12.03 10.38
N ILE A 119 -12.05 -11.08 10.35
CA ILE A 119 -10.62 -11.43 10.40
C ILE A 119 -10.31 -12.25 11.65
N ASP A 120 -11.07 -12.04 12.73
CA ASP A 120 -10.95 -12.85 13.94
C ASP A 120 -11.36 -14.31 13.71
N GLU A 121 -12.31 -14.59 12.79
CA GLU A 121 -12.65 -15.97 12.40
C GLU A 121 -11.48 -16.61 11.64
N TYR A 122 -10.85 -15.87 10.72
CA TYR A 122 -9.66 -16.34 10.01
C TYR A 122 -8.50 -16.65 10.96
N LYS A 123 -8.23 -15.76 11.93
CA LYS A 123 -7.18 -15.97 12.95
C LYS A 123 -7.43 -17.17 13.85
N ARG A 124 -8.69 -17.57 14.03
CA ARG A 124 -9.11 -18.71 14.86
C ARG A 124 -9.16 -20.04 14.12
N ILE A 125 -8.86 -20.07 12.82
CA ILE A 125 -8.81 -21.33 12.08
C ILE A 125 -7.84 -22.30 12.76
N GLU A 126 -8.34 -23.51 13.01
CA GLU A 126 -7.51 -24.60 13.52
C GLU A 126 -6.57 -25.09 12.42
N ILE A 127 -5.29 -25.18 12.77
CA ILE A 127 -4.24 -25.68 11.89
C ILE A 127 -3.60 -26.84 12.65
N PRO A 128 -3.47 -28.03 12.01
CA PRO A 128 -2.89 -29.22 12.65
C PRO A 128 -1.50 -28.96 13.25
N GLN A 129 -0.67 -28.20 12.54
CA GLN A 129 0.68 -27.85 12.92
C GLN A 129 0.93 -26.37 12.63
N LYS A 130 1.32 -25.59 13.64
CA LYS A 130 1.60 -24.15 13.54
C LYS A 130 3.08 -23.86 13.76
N HIS A 131 3.72 -23.18 12.83
CA HIS A 131 5.06 -22.62 13.00
C HIS A 131 4.94 -21.19 13.51
N VAL A 132 5.47 -20.96 14.71
CA VAL A 132 5.32 -19.70 15.43
C VAL A 132 6.69 -19.08 15.68
N ILE A 133 6.85 -17.81 15.29
CA ILE A 133 8.05 -17.01 15.53
C ILE A 133 7.70 -15.91 16.54
N PRO A 134 8.19 -16.00 17.79
CA PRO A 134 8.04 -14.93 18.77
C PRO A 134 8.75 -13.65 18.31
N LEU A 135 8.06 -12.51 18.37
CA LEU A 135 8.58 -11.20 17.97
C LEU A 135 8.83 -10.28 19.16
N LEU A 136 7.93 -10.29 20.15
CA LEU A 136 8.05 -9.44 21.33
C LEU A 136 7.44 -10.11 22.56
N TYR A 137 8.20 -10.16 23.65
CA TYR A 137 7.68 -10.61 24.95
C TYR A 137 6.77 -9.55 25.57
N LEU A 138 5.53 -9.95 25.90
CA LEU A 138 4.49 -9.08 26.44
C LEU A 138 4.34 -9.18 27.96
N GLY A 139 5.05 -10.11 28.62
CA GLY A 139 4.81 -10.47 30.03
C GLY A 139 3.96 -11.72 30.17
N ASP A 140 3.95 -12.33 31.37
CA ASP A 140 3.10 -13.48 31.71
C ASP A 140 3.13 -14.62 30.69
N ARG A 141 4.32 -14.97 30.19
CA ARG A 141 4.52 -16.02 29.17
C ARG A 141 3.81 -15.74 27.84
N LYS A 142 3.38 -14.50 27.57
CA LYS A 142 2.74 -14.12 26.31
C LYS A 142 3.72 -13.43 25.38
N TYR A 143 3.65 -13.77 24.10
CA TYR A 143 4.45 -13.20 23.05
C TYR A 143 3.57 -12.72 21.90
N LEU A 144 3.83 -11.51 21.42
CA LEU A 144 3.43 -11.13 20.07
C LEU A 144 4.21 -12.00 19.11
N SER A 145 3.53 -12.75 18.26
CA SER A 145 4.15 -13.81 17.46
C SER A 145 3.60 -13.82 16.05
N LEU A 146 4.48 -14.13 15.09
CA LEU A 146 4.11 -14.45 13.72
C LEU A 146 3.68 -15.92 13.65
N ILE A 147 2.47 -16.17 13.14
CA ILE A 147 1.99 -17.50 12.79
C ILE A 147 2.12 -17.65 11.27
N LEU A 148 3.06 -18.51 10.84
CA LEU A 148 3.53 -18.55 9.46
C LEU A 148 2.45 -19.06 8.50
N GLU A 149 1.73 -20.12 8.84
CA GLU A 149 0.72 -20.75 7.96
C GLU A 149 -0.44 -19.82 7.60
N LEU A 150 -0.79 -18.90 8.50
CA LEU A 150 -1.88 -17.94 8.27
C LEU A 150 -1.38 -16.57 7.79
N GLY A 151 -0.08 -16.30 7.88
CA GLY A 151 0.47 -14.96 7.62
C GLY A 151 -0.14 -13.90 8.53
N ILE A 152 -0.28 -14.18 9.82
CA ILE A 152 -0.86 -13.26 10.81
C ILE A 152 0.06 -13.01 11.99
N ILE A 153 -0.19 -11.90 12.68
CA ILE A 153 0.34 -11.65 14.01
C ILE A 153 -0.76 -11.89 15.04
N ASP A 154 -0.42 -12.67 16.08
CA ASP A 154 -1.29 -12.95 17.22
C ASP A 154 -0.51 -13.00 18.54
N ILE A 155 -1.22 -13.12 19.66
CA ILE A 155 -0.65 -13.36 20.97
C ILE A 155 -0.67 -14.85 21.27
N ILE A 156 0.51 -15.43 21.47
CA ILE A 156 0.67 -16.84 21.85
C ILE A 156 1.25 -16.92 23.26
N GLU A 157 0.71 -17.83 24.05
CA GLU A 157 1.33 -18.23 25.31
C GLU A 157 2.47 -19.22 25.02
N SER A 158 3.69 -18.87 25.40
CA SER A 158 4.90 -19.64 25.19
C SER A 158 5.88 -19.43 26.34
N LEU A 159 6.63 -20.48 26.67
CA LEU A 159 7.73 -20.41 27.63
C LEU A 159 9.05 -19.97 26.99
N SER A 160 9.13 -19.91 25.66
CA SER A 160 10.35 -19.67 24.90
C SER A 160 10.23 -18.44 24.01
N SER A 161 11.31 -17.67 23.91
CA SER A 161 11.50 -16.60 22.93
C SER A 161 12.02 -17.11 21.58
N SER A 162 12.33 -18.41 21.47
CA SER A 162 12.79 -19.03 20.22
C SER A 162 11.60 -19.48 19.36
N PRO A 163 11.79 -19.64 18.04
CA PRO A 163 10.76 -20.22 17.18
C PRO A 163 10.32 -21.62 17.66
N ILE A 164 9.04 -21.91 17.51
CA ILE A 164 8.42 -23.15 17.98
C ILE A 164 7.45 -23.73 16.94
N ILE A 165 7.20 -25.03 17.04
CA ILE A 165 6.08 -25.73 16.41
C ILE A 165 5.04 -26.05 17.49
N ILE A 166 3.77 -25.78 17.20
CA ILE A 166 2.63 -26.18 18.01
C ILE A 166 1.84 -27.23 17.22
N GLU A 167 1.77 -28.45 17.73
CA GLU A 167 1.05 -29.56 17.11
C GLU A 167 0.40 -30.41 18.19
N ASN A 168 -0.91 -30.69 18.09
CA ASN A 168 -1.65 -31.51 19.06
C ASN A 168 -1.40 -31.10 20.54
N ASN A 169 -1.37 -29.79 20.81
CA ASN A 169 -1.05 -29.19 22.12
C ASN A 169 0.37 -29.46 22.65
N GLN A 170 1.27 -30.02 21.84
CA GLN A 170 2.68 -30.14 22.14
C GLN A 170 3.44 -28.96 21.51
N VAL A 171 4.38 -28.41 22.27
CA VAL A 171 5.26 -27.33 21.82
C VAL A 171 6.66 -27.89 21.67
N THR A 172 7.23 -27.81 20.47
CA THR A 172 8.59 -28.26 20.18
C THR A 172 9.42 -27.13 19.57
N PRO A 173 10.76 -27.11 19.74
CA PRO A 173 11.60 -26.10 19.12
C PRO A 173 11.57 -26.19 17.58
N TYR A 174 11.46 -25.03 16.92
CA TYR A 174 11.60 -24.91 15.47
C TYR A 174 12.95 -24.26 15.13
N LYS A 175 13.74 -24.92 14.28
CA LYS A 175 14.98 -24.33 13.77
C LYS A 175 14.75 -23.84 12.35
N ILE A 176 14.78 -22.53 12.17
CA ILE A 176 14.72 -21.89 10.84
C ILE A 176 16.01 -22.24 10.09
N ARG A 177 15.88 -22.77 8.87
CA ARG A 177 16.99 -23.15 7.98
C ARG A 177 17.40 -21.99 7.08
N ASP A 178 16.41 -21.29 6.54
CA ASP A 178 16.55 -20.14 5.65
C ASP A 178 15.76 -18.94 6.21
N MET A 179 16.48 -17.98 6.78
CA MET A 179 15.89 -16.74 7.29
C MET A 179 15.29 -15.88 6.18
N ARG A 180 15.74 -16.03 4.92
CA ARG A 180 15.17 -15.31 3.76
C ARG A 180 13.68 -15.55 3.64
N ALA A 181 13.25 -16.81 3.78
CA ALA A 181 11.85 -17.20 3.73
C ALA A 181 11.00 -16.47 4.78
N VAL A 182 11.50 -16.38 6.01
CA VAL A 182 10.85 -15.66 7.10
C VAL A 182 10.79 -14.15 6.84
N TYR A 183 11.86 -13.55 6.31
CA TYR A 183 11.88 -12.12 5.98
C TYR A 183 10.87 -11.75 4.88
N ASN A 184 10.66 -12.62 3.89
CA ASN A 184 9.60 -12.41 2.89
C ASN A 184 8.21 -12.40 3.54
N VAL A 185 7.92 -13.31 4.49
CA VAL A 185 6.63 -13.30 5.23
C VAL A 185 6.50 -12.06 6.12
N LEU A 186 7.54 -11.67 6.85
CA LEU A 186 7.51 -10.45 7.68
C LEU A 186 7.26 -9.18 6.84
N SER A 187 7.72 -9.19 5.60
CA SER A 187 7.51 -8.11 4.64
C SER A 187 6.06 -8.00 4.17
N LEU A 188 5.17 -8.96 4.44
CA LEU A 188 3.73 -8.79 4.20
C LEU A 188 3.08 -7.78 5.16
N PHE A 189 3.66 -7.56 6.34
CA PHE A 189 3.00 -6.71 7.33
C PHE A 189 3.31 -5.24 7.08
N LYS A 190 2.45 -4.59 6.30
CA LYS A 190 2.56 -3.15 6.01
C LYS A 190 1.47 -2.35 6.69
N LEU A 191 1.77 -1.09 6.98
CA LEU A 191 0.78 -0.12 7.45
C LEU A 191 0.43 0.82 6.30
N ASP A 192 -0.86 1.09 6.10
CA ASP A 192 -1.30 2.09 5.14
C ASP A 192 -1.19 3.49 5.75
N ARG A 193 -0.68 4.45 4.99
CA ARG A 193 -0.55 5.86 5.41
C ARG A 193 -1.86 6.45 5.94
N PHE A 194 -2.99 6.04 5.38
CA PHE A 194 -4.32 6.55 5.70
C PHE A 194 -5.07 5.66 6.69
N ASN A 195 -4.46 4.56 7.17
CA ASN A 195 -5.07 3.64 8.11
C ASN A 195 -4.12 3.25 9.24
N ASN A 196 -4.56 3.39 10.49
CA ASN A 196 -3.77 3.03 11.67
C ASN A 196 -3.80 1.52 12.01
N SER A 197 -4.34 0.68 11.11
CA SER A 197 -4.52 -0.76 11.33
C SER A 197 -4.14 -1.56 10.10
N ASN A 198 -3.75 -2.81 10.34
CA ASN A 198 -3.61 -3.87 9.35
C ASN A 198 -4.38 -5.09 9.88
N PRO A 199 -5.41 -5.59 9.18
CA PRO A 199 -6.23 -6.71 9.66
C PRO A 199 -5.42 -7.95 10.08
N PHE A 200 -4.37 -8.28 9.32
CA PHE A 200 -3.55 -9.47 9.55
C PHE A 200 -2.60 -9.32 10.74
N SER A 201 -2.28 -8.09 11.15
CA SER A 201 -1.31 -7.82 12.22
C SER A 201 -1.80 -6.94 13.36
N THR A 202 -3.09 -6.57 13.36
CA THR A 202 -3.73 -5.85 14.45
C THR A 202 -4.30 -6.83 15.47
N ILE A 203 -3.94 -6.64 16.74
CA ILE A 203 -4.40 -7.45 17.87
C ILE A 203 -5.00 -6.55 18.96
N SER A 204 -5.92 -7.09 19.75
CA SER A 204 -6.45 -6.43 20.93
C SER A 204 -5.73 -6.92 22.18
N LEU A 205 -5.15 -6.00 22.95
CA LEU A 205 -4.49 -6.29 24.22
C LEU A 205 -4.90 -5.24 25.25
N ASN A 206 -5.51 -5.68 26.35
CA ASN A 206 -5.91 -4.79 27.45
C ASN A 206 -6.74 -3.57 26.99
N ARG A 207 -7.69 -3.78 26.05
CA ARG A 207 -8.53 -2.74 25.43
C ARG A 207 -7.79 -1.73 24.53
N LYS A 208 -6.51 -1.96 24.23
CA LYS A 208 -5.76 -1.24 23.19
C LYS A 208 -5.62 -2.10 21.95
N PHE A 209 -5.65 -1.46 20.79
CA PHE A 209 -5.27 -2.10 19.54
C PHE A 209 -3.79 -1.85 19.26
N LEU A 210 -3.07 -2.92 18.95
CA LEU A 210 -1.66 -2.90 18.59
C LEU A 210 -1.51 -3.48 17.19
N THR A 211 -0.91 -2.71 16.30
CA THR A 211 -0.68 -3.07 14.90
C THR A 211 0.81 -3.27 14.67
N PHE A 212 1.22 -4.48 14.34
CA PHE A 212 2.58 -4.75 13.90
C PHE A 212 2.76 -4.43 12.41
N PHE A 213 3.88 -3.82 12.04
CA PHE A 213 4.23 -3.59 10.65
C PHE A 213 5.75 -3.45 10.47
N THR A 214 6.19 -3.60 9.22
CA THR A 214 7.56 -3.36 8.79
C THR A 214 7.62 -2.15 7.87
N ALA A 215 8.68 -1.35 7.98
CA ALA A 215 8.91 -0.23 7.08
C ALA A 215 10.40 0.11 6.97
N LEU A 216 10.84 0.50 5.78
CA LEU A 216 12.10 1.18 5.53
C LEU A 216 12.07 2.51 6.25
N TYR A 217 13.13 2.77 7.00
CA TYR A 217 13.29 4.02 7.71
C TYR A 217 14.73 4.51 7.58
N ASN A 218 14.90 5.83 7.63
CA ASN A 218 16.18 6.47 7.84
C ASN A 218 16.07 7.42 9.02
N ASP A 219 17.07 7.39 9.90
CA ASP A 219 17.14 8.29 11.04
C ASP A 219 17.38 9.73 10.59
N VAL A 220 16.62 10.66 11.18
CA VAL A 220 16.75 12.09 10.91
C VAL A 220 17.30 12.79 12.16
N GLU A 221 16.62 12.60 13.29
CA GLU A 221 16.86 13.41 14.48
C GLU A 221 16.44 12.70 15.77
N VAL A 222 17.24 12.87 16.82
CA VAL A 222 16.89 12.46 18.19
C VAL A 222 16.13 13.61 18.87
N LEU A 223 14.88 13.36 19.25
CA LEU A 223 14.00 14.37 19.86
C LEU A 223 14.04 14.39 21.39
N GLY A 224 14.77 13.46 22.01
CA GLY A 224 14.95 13.35 23.46
C GLY A 224 14.44 12.03 24.03
N GLN A 225 14.12 12.00 25.32
CA GLN A 225 13.60 10.82 26.02
C GLN A 225 12.18 11.05 26.50
N THR A 226 11.35 10.01 26.43
CA THR A 226 9.99 10.00 26.97
C THR A 226 9.74 8.71 27.74
N SER A 227 8.82 8.77 28.70
CA SER A 227 8.35 7.56 29.40
C SER A 227 7.00 7.18 28.83
N ILE A 228 6.88 5.97 28.31
CA ILE A 228 5.60 5.43 27.83
C ILE A 228 5.18 4.25 28.69
N SER A 229 3.89 4.19 29.00
CA SER A 229 3.27 2.99 29.55
C SER A 229 2.86 2.08 28.40
N MET A 230 3.64 1.01 28.21
CA MET A 230 3.35 -0.03 27.24
C MET A 230 3.45 -1.40 27.90
N LEU A 231 2.51 -2.29 27.58
CA LEU A 231 2.53 -3.67 28.09
C LEU A 231 2.59 -3.75 29.62
N GLN A 232 1.89 -2.83 30.31
CA GLN A 232 1.87 -2.69 31.76
C GLN A 232 3.23 -2.34 32.40
N ARG A 233 4.19 -1.85 31.61
CA ARG A 233 5.50 -1.39 32.07
C ARG A 233 5.71 0.07 31.69
N ASN A 234 6.33 0.83 32.60
CA ASN A 234 6.81 2.17 32.28
C ASN A 234 8.21 2.04 31.68
N LEU A 235 8.33 2.25 30.38
CA LEU A 235 9.58 2.17 29.65
C LEU A 235 10.07 3.59 29.36
N LYS A 236 11.32 3.87 29.73
CA LYS A 236 12.03 5.06 29.25
C LYS A 236 12.57 4.74 27.86
N LEU A 237 12.02 5.41 26.85
CA LEU A 237 12.42 5.24 25.46
C LEU A 237 12.89 6.59 24.91
N VAL A 238 13.80 6.50 23.95
CA VAL A 238 14.31 7.63 23.19
C VAL A 238 13.35 7.88 22.04
N LYS A 239 12.91 9.12 21.88
CA LYS A 239 12.06 9.55 20.78
C LYS A 239 12.95 9.96 19.61
N HIS A 240 12.71 9.38 18.45
CA HIS A 240 13.40 9.70 17.20
C HIS A 240 12.40 10.20 16.18
N ARG A 241 12.82 11.13 15.32
CA ARG A 241 12.14 11.45 14.06
C ARG A 241 12.84 10.68 12.96
N VAL A 242 12.09 9.86 12.24
CA VAL A 242 12.61 9.07 11.12
C VAL A 242 11.84 9.39 9.85
N LYS A 243 12.47 9.19 8.69
CA LYS A 243 11.79 9.22 7.39
C LYS A 243 11.40 7.80 7.01
N MET A 244 10.11 7.55 6.86
CA MET A 244 9.57 6.31 6.30
C MET A 244 9.20 6.53 4.83
N PHE A 245 9.31 5.48 4.03
CA PHE A 245 8.98 5.51 2.61
C PHE A 245 7.59 4.89 2.41
N SER A 246 6.72 5.50 1.62
CA SER A 246 5.41 4.94 1.29
C SER A 246 5.19 4.82 -0.22
N ALA A 247 4.66 3.69 -0.66
CA ALA A 247 4.33 3.40 -2.05
C ALA A 247 2.81 3.41 -2.24
N SER A 248 2.34 4.22 -3.20
CA SER A 248 0.92 4.26 -3.58
C SER A 248 0.64 3.33 -4.77
N LYS A 249 -0.61 2.85 -4.89
CA LYS A 249 -1.09 2.03 -6.03
C LYS A 249 -0.88 2.64 -7.42
N LYS A 250 -0.52 3.93 -7.50
CA LYS A 250 -0.18 4.61 -8.76
C LYS A 250 1.32 4.55 -9.09
N GLY A 251 2.11 3.76 -8.35
CA GLY A 251 3.57 3.68 -8.51
C GLY A 251 4.31 4.94 -8.01
N ASN A 252 3.68 5.76 -7.15
CA ASN A 252 4.36 6.90 -6.53
C ASN A 252 5.01 6.51 -5.22
N LEU A 253 6.25 6.98 -5.03
CA LEU A 253 7.00 6.87 -3.79
C LEU A 253 6.95 8.23 -3.06
N HIS A 254 6.56 8.21 -1.80
CA HIS A 254 6.57 9.36 -0.90
C HIS A 254 7.46 9.09 0.30
N THR A 255 7.91 10.16 0.96
CA THR A 255 8.62 10.08 2.24
C THR A 255 7.84 10.84 3.30
N GLU A 256 7.71 10.25 4.47
CA GLU A 256 6.97 10.82 5.59
C GLU A 256 7.84 10.84 6.83
N GLU A 257 7.86 11.97 7.52
CA GLU A 257 8.52 12.07 8.82
C GLU A 257 7.60 11.53 9.90
N VAL A 258 8.06 10.49 10.59
CA VAL A 258 7.31 9.77 11.62
C VAL A 258 8.11 9.81 12.92
N GLU A 259 7.42 10.08 14.02
CA GLU A 259 8.02 9.97 15.34
C GLU A 259 7.92 8.52 15.83
N ILE A 260 9.04 7.95 16.24
CA ILE A 260 9.13 6.60 16.79
C ILE A 260 9.78 6.62 18.17
N LEU A 261 9.48 5.60 18.96
CA LEU A 261 10.11 5.33 20.25
C LEU A 261 11.04 4.13 20.12
N ASN A 262 12.28 4.26 20.60
CA ASN A 262 13.31 3.23 20.53
C ASN A 262 14.08 3.15 21.86
N ASN A 263 14.69 2.01 22.18
CA ASN A 263 15.59 1.85 23.31
C ASN A 263 17.05 2.30 23.03
N LYS A 264 17.39 2.66 21.79
CA LYS A 264 18.71 3.15 21.37
C LYS A 264 18.78 4.69 21.42
N ASN A 265 19.90 5.22 21.89
CA ASN A 265 20.16 6.68 21.94
C ASN A 265 20.47 7.29 20.56
N SER A 266 20.87 6.47 19.60
CA SER A 266 21.14 6.87 18.22
C SER A 266 20.86 5.70 17.29
N LEU A 267 20.47 6.01 16.06
CA LEU A 267 20.27 5.04 14.99
C LEU A 267 21.36 5.23 13.94
N GLU A 268 21.68 4.16 13.21
CA GLU A 268 22.67 4.23 12.14
C GLU A 268 22.10 5.04 10.98
N ARG A 269 22.69 6.21 10.74
CA ARG A 269 22.29 7.10 9.66
C ARG A 269 22.77 6.57 8.32
N ASN A 270 21.95 6.75 7.28
CA ASN A 270 22.26 6.38 5.89
C ASN A 270 22.48 4.86 5.68
N ASP A 271 22.04 4.03 6.61
CA ASP A 271 22.03 2.57 6.49
C ASP A 271 20.66 2.13 5.94
N ILE A 272 20.60 1.12 5.07
CA ILE A 272 19.32 0.65 4.52
C ILE A 272 18.72 -0.35 5.50
N ARG A 273 17.82 0.13 6.37
CA ARG A 273 17.19 -0.69 7.41
C ARG A 273 15.68 -0.78 7.26
N VAL A 274 15.16 -1.97 7.54
CA VAL A 274 13.73 -2.25 7.70
C VAL A 274 13.45 -2.36 9.19
N GLY A 275 12.67 -1.42 9.72
CA GLY A 275 12.24 -1.43 11.11
C GLY A 275 11.06 -2.38 11.31
N LEU A 276 11.05 -3.05 12.45
CA LEU A 276 9.92 -3.82 12.97
C LEU A 276 9.23 -2.93 14.00
N PHE A 277 8.00 -2.51 13.71
CA PHE A 277 7.29 -1.51 14.49
C PHE A 277 5.99 -2.06 15.07
N LEU A 278 5.62 -1.51 16.22
CA LEU A 278 4.33 -1.71 16.86
C LEU A 278 3.67 -0.35 17.03
N ARG A 279 2.56 -0.12 16.32
CA ARG A 279 1.76 1.10 16.45
C ARG A 279 0.56 0.83 17.32
N SER A 280 0.33 1.70 18.29
CA SER A 280 -0.86 1.66 19.13
C SER A 280 -1.90 2.66 18.64
N ASN A 281 -3.16 2.42 18.97
CA ASN A 281 -4.27 3.30 18.59
C ASN A 281 -4.19 4.72 19.20
N ASP A 282 -3.37 4.94 20.23
CA ASP A 282 -3.06 6.26 20.78
C ASP A 282 -2.01 7.03 19.96
N GLY A 283 -1.55 6.47 18.84
CA GLY A 283 -0.67 7.11 17.87
C GLY A 283 0.82 6.83 18.10
N ASN A 284 1.20 6.22 19.23
CA ASN A 284 2.60 5.90 19.49
C ASN A 284 3.07 4.73 18.62
N THR A 285 4.22 4.93 17.98
CA THR A 285 4.91 3.91 17.18
C THR A 285 6.21 3.52 17.90
N VAL A 286 6.34 2.25 18.28
CA VAL A 286 7.51 1.73 18.98
C VAL A 286 8.27 0.79 18.07
N GLN A 287 9.57 1.02 17.94
CA GLN A 287 10.46 0.10 17.24
C GLN A 287 10.83 -1.05 18.17
N ILE A 288 10.51 -2.27 17.74
CA ILE A 288 10.78 -3.50 18.50
C ILE A 288 11.97 -4.28 17.95
N GLY A 289 12.44 -3.92 16.76
CA GLY A 289 13.65 -4.45 16.14
C GLY A 289 13.93 -3.79 14.79
N ASP A 290 14.98 -4.25 14.12
CA ASP A 290 15.29 -3.90 12.74
C ASP A 290 16.09 -5.00 12.02
N ILE A 291 16.02 -4.95 10.69
CA ILE A 291 16.77 -5.77 9.75
C ILE A 291 17.71 -4.85 8.97
N ASN A 292 19.00 -5.15 8.98
CA ASN A 292 19.97 -4.46 8.13
C ASN A 292 19.89 -5.01 6.70
N LEU A 293 18.98 -4.44 5.90
CA LEU A 293 18.70 -4.90 4.55
C LEU A 293 19.91 -4.68 3.62
N GLY A 294 20.70 -3.62 3.83
CA GLY A 294 21.92 -3.39 3.05
C GLY A 294 22.96 -4.49 3.25
N GLU A 295 23.26 -4.84 4.52
CA GLU A 295 24.20 -5.92 4.83
C GLU A 295 23.70 -7.29 4.36
N LEU A 296 22.40 -7.58 4.54
CA LEU A 296 21.81 -8.83 4.05
C LEU A 296 21.81 -8.92 2.53
N HIS A 297 21.65 -7.79 1.83
CA HIS A 297 21.74 -7.74 0.38
C HIS A 297 23.17 -8.07 -0.08
N GLU A 298 24.19 -7.46 0.52
CA GLU A 298 25.60 -7.75 0.19
C GLU A 298 25.94 -9.23 0.38
N LYS A 299 25.38 -9.86 1.41
CA LYS A 299 25.55 -11.29 1.70
C LYS A 299 24.66 -12.20 0.86
N ASN A 300 23.83 -11.63 -0.03
CA ASN A 300 22.82 -12.35 -0.80
C ASN A 300 21.90 -13.22 0.09
N VAL A 301 21.60 -12.76 1.31
CA VAL A 301 20.69 -13.46 2.23
C VAL A 301 19.26 -13.00 2.03
N PHE A 302 19.04 -11.68 1.96
CA PHE A 302 17.74 -11.09 1.66
C PHE A 302 17.97 -9.74 1.00
N THR A 303 17.43 -9.57 -0.20
CA THR A 303 17.76 -8.45 -1.08
C THR A 303 16.72 -7.34 -1.04
N VAL A 304 17.10 -6.18 -1.56
CA VAL A 304 16.21 -5.01 -1.64
C VAL A 304 15.04 -5.32 -2.56
N ASN A 305 15.28 -5.96 -3.71
CA ASN A 305 14.23 -6.38 -4.62
C ASN A 305 13.24 -7.33 -3.90
N GLU A 306 13.72 -8.39 -3.25
CA GLU A 306 12.84 -9.33 -2.52
C GLU A 306 11.97 -8.64 -1.47
N TYR A 307 12.55 -7.70 -0.72
CA TYR A 307 11.80 -6.90 0.24
C TYR A 307 10.68 -6.09 -0.44
N ILE A 308 10.99 -5.39 -1.53
CA ILE A 308 10.02 -4.55 -2.24
C ILE A 308 8.89 -5.39 -2.82
N TYR A 309 9.24 -6.48 -3.51
CA TYR A 309 8.25 -7.38 -4.11
C TYR A 309 7.35 -8.03 -3.06
N SER A 310 7.91 -8.52 -1.95
CA SER A 310 7.11 -9.07 -0.85
C SER A 310 6.22 -8.02 -0.18
N SER A 311 6.73 -6.79 -0.03
CA SER A 311 5.99 -5.68 0.58
C SER A 311 4.80 -5.26 -0.26
N LEU A 312 4.98 -5.22 -1.57
CA LEU A 312 3.98 -4.78 -2.53
C LEU A 312 2.96 -5.87 -2.88
N TYR A 313 3.21 -7.14 -2.53
CA TYR A 313 2.22 -8.22 -2.63
C TYR A 313 0.89 -7.83 -1.99
N MET A 314 0.92 -7.10 -0.87
CA MET A 314 -0.27 -6.64 -0.13
C MET A 314 -1.15 -5.67 -0.91
N MET A 315 -0.66 -5.09 -2.00
CA MET A 315 -1.40 -4.14 -2.81
C MET A 315 -2.18 -4.83 -3.93
N GLU A 316 -1.93 -6.12 -4.19
CA GLU A 316 -2.49 -6.88 -5.32
C GLU A 316 -2.35 -6.13 -6.66
N ASP A 317 -1.17 -5.53 -6.87
CA ASP A 317 -0.80 -4.94 -8.15
C ASP A 317 0.16 -5.89 -8.85
N ASP A 318 -0.19 -6.29 -10.08
CA ASP A 318 0.61 -7.20 -10.89
C ASP A 318 1.32 -6.46 -12.05
N ASP A 319 1.17 -5.14 -12.18
CA ASP A 319 1.80 -4.37 -13.27
C ASP A 319 3.31 -4.29 -13.08
N TYR A 320 4.06 -4.76 -14.08
CA TYR A 320 5.52 -4.67 -14.08
C TYR A 320 6.00 -3.22 -13.88
N LEU A 321 5.38 -2.25 -14.55
CA LEU A 321 5.78 -0.84 -14.49
C LEU A 321 5.58 -0.27 -13.09
N PHE A 322 4.65 -0.81 -12.31
CA PHE A 322 4.44 -0.39 -10.93
C PHE A 322 5.65 -0.75 -10.05
N PHE A 323 6.15 -1.99 -10.13
CA PHE A 323 7.33 -2.42 -9.38
C PHE A 323 8.58 -1.67 -9.81
N ASP A 324 8.83 -1.57 -11.12
CA ASP A 324 10.00 -0.87 -11.68
C ASP A 324 10.02 0.60 -11.24
N ASN A 325 8.89 1.31 -11.34
CA ASN A 325 8.79 2.70 -10.91
C ASN A 325 9.11 2.88 -9.43
N ILE A 326 8.59 2.00 -8.56
CA ILE A 326 8.83 2.08 -7.12
C ILE A 326 10.31 1.81 -6.82
N LEU A 327 10.88 0.76 -7.40
CA LEU A 327 12.27 0.39 -7.19
C LEU A 327 13.21 1.49 -7.67
N MET A 328 13.01 2.01 -8.88
CA MET A 328 13.85 3.07 -9.46
C MET A 328 13.73 4.38 -8.67
N LYS A 329 12.54 4.74 -8.19
CA LYS A 329 12.37 5.89 -7.30
C LYS A 329 13.08 5.68 -5.97
N LEU A 330 13.00 4.49 -5.38
CA LEU A 330 13.66 4.17 -4.12
C LEU A 330 15.18 4.19 -4.27
N LEU A 331 15.69 3.62 -5.37
CA LEU A 331 17.10 3.63 -5.72
C LEU A 331 17.66 5.06 -5.76
N ASN A 332 17.00 5.94 -6.53
CA ASN A 332 17.45 7.32 -6.73
C ASN A 332 17.25 8.20 -5.48
N THR A 333 16.20 7.96 -4.71
CA THR A 333 15.86 8.80 -3.56
C THR A 333 16.65 8.41 -2.32
N TYR A 334 16.93 7.12 -2.14
CA TYR A 334 17.47 6.58 -0.90
C TYR A 334 18.75 5.77 -1.09
N ILE A 335 18.71 4.68 -1.86
CA ILE A 335 19.81 3.70 -1.92
C ILE A 335 21.10 4.33 -2.46
N ALA A 336 21.02 5.08 -3.56
CA ALA A 336 22.18 5.72 -4.20
C ALA A 336 22.86 6.77 -3.30
N LYS A 337 22.17 7.25 -2.26
CA LYS A 337 22.67 8.24 -1.29
C LYS A 337 23.04 7.61 0.06
N SER A 338 22.87 6.30 0.19
CA SER A 338 23.15 5.53 1.41
C SER A 338 24.61 5.04 1.44
N ASN A 339 25.02 4.43 2.56
CA ASN A 339 26.30 3.74 2.68
C ASN A 339 26.44 2.55 1.70
N TYR A 340 25.33 2.13 1.07
CA TYR A 340 25.28 1.02 0.13
C TYR A 340 24.97 1.47 -1.30
N SER A 341 25.38 2.67 -1.70
CA SER A 341 25.24 3.14 -3.09
C SER A 341 25.84 2.18 -4.14
N LYS A 342 26.87 1.40 -3.75
CA LYS A 342 27.44 0.33 -4.59
C LYS A 342 26.45 -0.79 -4.94
N LEU A 343 25.38 -0.97 -4.16
CA LEU A 343 24.33 -1.96 -4.43
C LEU A 343 23.41 -1.55 -5.59
N THR A 344 23.38 -0.27 -5.99
CA THR A 344 22.50 0.22 -7.06
C THR A 344 22.64 -0.59 -8.33
N ARG A 345 23.87 -0.96 -8.72
CA ARG A 345 24.09 -1.79 -9.91
C ARG A 345 23.49 -3.19 -9.75
N ASP A 346 23.75 -3.86 -8.63
CA ASP A 346 23.22 -5.22 -8.37
C ASP A 346 21.69 -5.22 -8.35
N ILE A 347 21.07 -4.22 -7.72
CA ILE A 347 19.60 -4.07 -7.68
C ILE A 347 19.02 -3.94 -9.09
N ILE A 348 19.65 -3.14 -9.96
CA ILE A 348 19.21 -2.98 -11.37
C ILE A 348 19.44 -4.28 -12.14
N GLU A 349 20.60 -4.93 -12.00
CA GLU A 349 20.89 -6.19 -12.68
C GLU A 349 19.88 -7.28 -12.29
N ARG A 350 19.48 -7.34 -11.02
CA ARG A 350 18.40 -8.22 -10.56
C ARG A 350 17.07 -7.85 -11.18
N GLU A 351 16.73 -6.57 -11.24
CA GLU A 351 15.49 -6.09 -11.86
C GLU A 351 15.45 -6.36 -13.37
N THR A 352 16.60 -6.40 -14.05
CA THR A 352 16.62 -6.82 -15.46
C THR A 352 16.44 -8.33 -15.65
N ASN A 353 16.65 -9.13 -14.61
CA ASN A 353 16.62 -10.61 -14.65
C ASN A 353 15.64 -11.20 -13.61
N ILE A 354 14.50 -10.53 -13.39
CA ILE A 354 13.55 -10.78 -12.29
C ILE A 354 13.22 -12.27 -12.09
N ASN A 355 12.91 -13.02 -13.16
CA ASN A 355 12.52 -14.44 -13.08
C ASN A 355 13.56 -15.34 -12.40
N TYR A 356 14.84 -14.96 -12.44
CA TYR A 356 15.93 -15.76 -11.90
C TYR A 356 16.50 -15.16 -10.61
N SER A 357 16.34 -13.85 -10.43
CA SER A 357 17.01 -13.08 -9.38
C SER A 357 16.15 -12.87 -8.13
N ILE A 358 14.82 -12.97 -8.25
CA ILE A 358 13.85 -12.70 -7.19
C ILE A 358 13.03 -13.97 -6.95
N PRO A 359 13.35 -14.78 -5.92
CA PRO A 359 12.76 -16.11 -5.71
C PRO A 359 11.24 -16.18 -5.55
N ILE A 360 10.60 -15.07 -5.18
CA ILE A 360 9.13 -15.00 -5.07
C ILE A 360 8.42 -14.69 -6.39
N VAL A 361 9.16 -14.34 -7.45
CA VAL A 361 8.57 -14.12 -8.77
C VAL A 361 8.47 -15.46 -9.48
N MET A 362 7.24 -15.89 -9.77
CA MET A 362 6.97 -17.15 -10.45
C MET A 362 7.20 -17.03 -11.96
N ARG A 363 6.75 -15.93 -12.55
CA ARG A 363 6.97 -15.60 -13.96
C ARG A 363 6.67 -14.14 -14.26
N THR A 364 7.35 -13.60 -15.25
CA THR A 364 7.03 -12.30 -15.88
C THR A 364 6.35 -12.52 -17.23
N MET A 365 5.27 -11.79 -17.48
CA MET A 365 4.64 -11.62 -18.79
C MET A 365 4.96 -10.22 -19.34
N ALA A 366 4.50 -9.89 -20.55
CA ALA A 366 4.85 -8.65 -21.25
C ALA A 366 4.68 -7.35 -20.43
N ASN A 367 3.68 -7.29 -19.55
CA ASN A 367 3.42 -6.14 -18.68
C ASN A 367 3.02 -6.54 -17.25
N ARG A 368 3.21 -7.81 -16.88
CA ARG A 368 2.76 -8.32 -15.59
C ARG A 368 3.79 -9.19 -14.91
N ILE A 369 3.76 -9.19 -13.59
CA ILE A 369 4.59 -10.05 -12.76
C ILE A 369 3.68 -10.91 -11.90
N GLU A 370 3.84 -12.22 -11.99
CA GLU A 370 3.16 -13.16 -11.12
C GLU A 370 4.04 -13.47 -9.91
N LEU A 371 3.55 -13.12 -8.73
CA LEU A 371 4.24 -13.37 -7.46
C LEU A 371 3.64 -14.58 -6.75
N ALA A 372 4.53 -15.43 -6.25
CA ALA A 372 4.18 -16.41 -5.24
C ALA A 372 3.76 -15.69 -3.95
N ASN A 373 2.76 -16.24 -3.26
CA ASN A 373 2.46 -15.78 -1.91
C ASN A 373 3.70 -16.05 -1.02
N PRO A 374 4.22 -15.07 -0.25
CA PRO A 374 5.38 -15.26 0.61
C PRO A 374 5.23 -16.38 1.65
N ILE A 375 4.00 -16.73 2.05
CA ILE A 375 3.70 -17.87 2.93
C ILE A 375 3.97 -19.20 2.20
N LEU A 376 3.56 -19.34 0.93
CA LEU A 376 3.87 -20.52 0.12
C LEU A 376 5.35 -20.62 -0.19
N TYR A 377 6.01 -19.49 -0.45
CA TYR A 377 7.46 -19.43 -0.60
C TYR A 377 8.15 -19.96 0.67
N TRP A 378 7.76 -19.47 1.85
CA TRP A 378 8.27 -19.96 3.12
C TRP A 378 8.06 -21.46 3.27
N TYR A 379 6.83 -21.95 3.09
CA TYR A 379 6.54 -23.37 3.28
C TYR A 379 7.34 -24.26 2.33
N SER A 380 7.49 -23.84 1.07
CA SER A 380 8.24 -24.59 0.05
C SER A 380 9.71 -24.69 0.43
N LYS A 381 10.33 -23.59 0.86
CA LYS A 381 11.75 -23.55 1.22
C LYS A 381 12.02 -24.19 2.59
N GLU A 382 11.27 -23.78 3.61
CA GLU A 382 11.53 -24.12 4.99
C GLU A 382 10.98 -25.48 5.42
N ILE A 383 9.90 -25.96 4.80
CA ILE A 383 9.25 -27.21 5.19
C ILE A 383 9.55 -28.29 4.15
N LEU A 384 9.25 -28.02 2.89
CA LEU A 384 9.44 -29.00 1.81
C LEU A 384 10.89 -29.08 1.30
N ASN A 385 11.73 -28.10 1.61
CA ASN A 385 13.10 -28.00 1.08
C ASN A 385 13.11 -28.04 -0.46
N SER A 386 12.19 -27.30 -1.07
CA SER A 386 11.96 -27.23 -2.51
C SER A 386 12.28 -25.84 -3.04
N ASP A 387 12.92 -25.80 -4.21
CA ASP A 387 13.10 -24.56 -4.96
C ASP A 387 11.84 -24.12 -5.70
N GLU A 388 10.96 -25.07 -6.02
CA GLU A 388 9.67 -24.81 -6.63
C GLU A 388 8.62 -24.45 -5.58
N ILE A 389 7.80 -23.45 -5.90
CA ILE A 389 6.66 -23.03 -5.08
C ILE A 389 5.59 -24.11 -5.12
N CYS A 390 5.19 -24.58 -3.94
CA CYS A 390 4.17 -25.61 -3.85
C CYS A 390 2.79 -25.07 -4.22
N ILE A 391 2.15 -25.74 -5.17
CA ILE A 391 0.79 -25.44 -5.66
C ILE A 391 -0.29 -26.34 -5.05
N ASN A 392 0.11 -27.42 -4.37
CA ASN A 392 -0.80 -28.37 -3.71
C ASN A 392 -0.14 -28.92 -2.43
N CYS A 393 -0.07 -28.08 -1.40
CA CYS A 393 0.49 -28.41 -0.09
C CYS A 393 -0.59 -28.39 1.00
N PRO A 394 -0.31 -28.98 2.17
CA PRO A 394 -1.22 -28.95 3.33
C PRO A 394 -1.71 -27.55 3.73
N ILE A 395 -0.95 -26.49 3.43
CA ILE A 395 -1.31 -25.13 3.81
C ILE A 395 -2.09 -24.34 2.74
N ILE A 396 -2.32 -24.93 1.55
CA ILE A 396 -2.85 -24.19 0.39
C ILE A 396 -4.24 -23.59 0.65
N GLU A 397 -5.09 -24.28 1.41
CA GLU A 397 -6.43 -23.79 1.76
C GLU A 397 -6.34 -22.51 2.62
N TYR A 398 -5.40 -22.47 3.56
CA TYR A 398 -5.20 -21.32 4.44
C TYR A 398 -4.64 -20.12 3.67
N VAL A 399 -3.71 -20.36 2.74
CA VAL A 399 -3.18 -19.30 1.88
C VAL A 399 -4.24 -18.77 0.91
N ASN A 400 -5.08 -19.65 0.35
CA ASN A 400 -6.20 -19.22 -0.48
C ASN A 400 -7.18 -18.33 0.29
N LYS A 401 -7.48 -18.69 1.55
CA LYS A 401 -8.26 -17.84 2.45
C LYS A 401 -7.54 -16.52 2.74
N PHE A 402 -6.25 -16.52 3.04
CA PHE A 402 -5.47 -15.28 3.20
C PHE A 402 -5.65 -14.34 2.01
N ASN A 403 -5.47 -14.85 0.80
CA ASN A 403 -5.61 -14.08 -0.44
C ASN A 403 -7.05 -13.58 -0.65
N GLU A 404 -8.05 -14.38 -0.33
CA GLU A 404 -9.46 -13.95 -0.37
C GLU A 404 -9.70 -12.74 0.56
N PHE A 405 -9.22 -12.83 1.81
CA PHE A 405 -9.32 -11.72 2.77
C PHE A 405 -8.54 -10.49 2.28
N LEU A 406 -7.31 -10.69 1.79
CA LEU A 406 -6.45 -9.61 1.29
C LEU A 406 -7.16 -8.85 0.17
N ASN A 407 -7.70 -9.57 -0.81
CA ASN A 407 -8.42 -8.98 -1.94
C ASN A 407 -9.62 -8.14 -1.48
N ASN A 408 -10.39 -8.68 -0.55
CA ASN A 408 -11.52 -7.94 -0.01
C ASN A 408 -11.08 -6.66 0.74
N TYR A 409 -9.99 -6.71 1.51
CA TYR A 409 -9.45 -5.53 2.18
C TYR A 409 -8.90 -4.49 1.20
N VAL A 410 -8.19 -4.93 0.17
CA VAL A 410 -7.70 -4.06 -0.92
C VAL A 410 -8.86 -3.35 -1.60
N ARG A 411 -9.95 -4.07 -1.93
CA ARG A 411 -11.19 -3.49 -2.51
C ARG A 411 -11.85 -2.46 -1.60
N LEU A 412 -11.78 -2.67 -0.28
CA LEU A 412 -12.30 -1.73 0.71
C LEU A 412 -11.38 -0.55 0.98
N GLY A 413 -10.23 -0.49 0.31
CA GLY A 413 -9.30 0.63 0.37
C GLY A 413 -8.26 0.52 1.48
N TYR A 414 -8.04 -0.66 2.05
CA TYR A 414 -6.79 -0.95 2.74
C TYR A 414 -5.66 -1.06 1.70
N PHE A 415 -4.43 -0.75 2.10
CA PHE A 415 -3.23 -0.90 1.26
C PHE A 415 -3.26 -0.08 -0.05
N ARG A 416 -3.77 1.16 0.02
CA ARG A 416 -3.72 2.13 -1.09
C ARG A 416 -2.37 2.84 -1.17
N SER A 417 -1.77 3.10 -0.01
CA SER A 417 -0.46 3.73 0.13
C SER A 417 0.26 3.12 1.32
N VAL A 418 1.01 2.05 1.09
CA VAL A 418 1.66 1.29 2.16
C VAL A 418 3.02 1.88 2.48
N PHE A 419 3.40 1.92 3.76
CA PHE A 419 4.80 2.11 4.12
C PHE A 419 5.60 0.91 3.63
N LEU A 420 6.59 1.19 2.78
CA LEU A 420 7.43 0.18 2.13
C LEU A 420 8.30 -0.51 3.12
#